data_AF-A0A4V1XFV8-F1
#
_entry.id   AF-A0A4V1XFV8-F1
#
_cell.length_a   1.000
_cell.length_b   1.000
_cell.length_c   1.000
_cell.angle_alpha   90.00
_cell.angle_beta   90.00
_cell.angle_gamma   90.00
#
_symmetry.space_group_name_H-M   'P 1'
#
loop_
_entity.id
_entity.type
_entity.pdbx_description
1 polymer ?
#
loop_
_entity_poly.entity_id
_entity_poly.type
_entity_poly.pdbx_seq_one_letter_code
_entity_poly.pdbx_strand_id
1 'polypeptide(L)'
;MGNGVSSIGDLFFPDNPNRRRRAEELRNQINAYGEEFKQLARFREQKLSVIRDKLDALMASKGFTTTSQLEEHVRSTLDSSQLASYDNLKNMLDLNDKVQGIIWDLVSIVGAASGIILGAAAIVGIVTGGAALAALGVVGEILAVVAVIVIVFGVIEGAIERDKLRDAINQLWLQRAKTKQALEQMRVVVNWVDALDVWLNNPATDNPTTLDALLNGTFEPEYRSWTMDRVFDVLGEMDRRNGSWTDEDPGRPMAFVAMTITPETGMKEAAELEAPPVADVSISENGGTPETSKFIYKALLSKESCIVERDGQMWKMTAIEWDKNVQLATTRFTIEPTEVKLLETNDFHDTPANINPYD
;
A
#
# COMPACT_ATOMS: atom_id res chain seq x y z
N MET A 1 33.70 1.75 -16.14
CA MET A 1 34.63 0.64 -15.85
C MET A 1 35.30 0.97 -14.52
N GLY A 2 34.78 0.42 -13.41
CA GLY A 2 35.34 0.64 -12.08
C GLY A 2 36.48 -0.34 -11.84
N ASN A 3 37.63 0.16 -11.40
CA ASN A 3 38.71 -0.66 -10.87
C ASN A 3 38.21 -1.30 -9.57
N GLY A 4 37.63 -2.50 -9.67
CA GLY A 4 37.30 -3.30 -8.50
C GLY A 4 38.60 -3.58 -7.75
N VAL A 5 38.73 -3.01 -6.55
CA VAL A 5 39.81 -3.34 -5.64
C VAL A 5 39.60 -4.80 -5.27
N SER A 6 40.42 -5.68 -5.85
CA SER A 6 40.49 -7.08 -5.43
C SER A 6 41.11 -7.11 -4.04
N SER A 7 40.36 -7.59 -3.06
CA SER A 7 40.90 -7.81 -1.71
C SER A 7 41.64 -9.13 -1.66
N ILE A 8 42.56 -9.32 -0.71
CA ILE A 8 43.19 -10.63 -0.47
C ILE A 8 42.12 -11.69 -0.11
N GLY A 9 41.00 -11.28 0.48
CA GLY A 9 39.85 -12.14 0.75
C GLY A 9 39.22 -12.74 -0.50
N ASP A 10 39.30 -12.07 -1.66
CA ASP A 10 38.73 -12.58 -2.92
C ASP A 10 39.43 -13.83 -3.44
N LEU A 11 40.69 -14.08 -3.03
CA LEU A 11 41.40 -15.33 -3.33
C LEU A 11 40.72 -16.53 -2.66
N PHE A 12 40.16 -16.33 -1.46
CA PHE A 12 39.47 -17.38 -0.70
C PHE A 12 37.97 -17.42 -0.97
N PHE A 13 37.39 -16.30 -1.44
CA PHE A 13 35.97 -16.15 -1.73
C PHE A 13 35.78 -15.51 -3.13
N PRO A 14 36.02 -16.27 -4.22
CA PRO A 14 36.07 -15.72 -5.59
C PRO A 14 34.74 -15.14 -6.09
N ASP A 15 33.63 -15.46 -5.43
CA ASP A 15 32.30 -14.95 -5.76
C ASP A 15 31.99 -13.58 -5.11
N ASN A 16 32.75 -13.15 -4.08
CA ASN A 16 32.50 -11.88 -3.38
C ASN A 16 32.50 -10.65 -4.31
N PRO A 17 33.41 -10.54 -5.30
CA PRO A 17 33.36 -9.46 -6.29
C PRO A 17 32.02 -9.38 -7.06
N ASN A 18 31.44 -10.54 -7.42
CA ASN A 18 30.15 -10.60 -8.10
C ASN A 18 29.01 -10.14 -7.20
N ARG A 19 29.03 -10.55 -5.91
CA ARG A 19 28.05 -10.09 -4.91
C ARG A 19 28.13 -8.60 -4.66
N ARG A 20 29.35 -8.04 -4.52
CA ARG A 20 29.56 -6.59 -4.38
C ARG A 20 28.98 -5.83 -5.56
N ARG A 21 29.30 -6.27 -6.79
CA ARG A 21 28.74 -5.70 -8.03
C ARG A 21 27.22 -5.75 -8.05
N ARG A 22 26.61 -6.88 -7.66
CA ARG A 22 25.16 -7.04 -7.62
C ARG A 22 24.50 -6.12 -6.58
N ALA A 23 25.05 -6.05 -5.38
CA ALA A 23 24.56 -5.13 -4.35
C ALA A 23 24.66 -3.66 -4.78
N GLU A 24 25.76 -3.25 -5.42
CA GLU A 24 25.93 -1.91 -5.98
C GLU A 24 24.91 -1.62 -7.10
N GLU A 25 24.64 -2.60 -7.97
CA GLU A 25 23.63 -2.48 -9.02
C GLU A 25 22.23 -2.24 -8.42
N LEU A 26 21.83 -3.09 -7.48
CA LEU A 26 20.53 -2.98 -6.79
C LEU A 26 20.39 -1.60 -6.12
N ARG A 27 21.43 -1.16 -5.40
CA ARG A 27 21.49 0.19 -4.82
C ARG A 27 21.27 1.28 -5.85
N ASN A 28 22.01 1.24 -6.95
CA ASN A 28 21.95 2.28 -7.97
C ASN A 28 20.55 2.33 -8.61
N GLN A 29 19.91 1.18 -8.79
CA GLN A 29 18.54 1.11 -9.29
C GLN A 29 17.51 1.64 -8.30
N ILE A 30 17.65 1.35 -7.00
CA ILE A 30 16.80 1.95 -5.96
C ILE A 30 16.90 3.47 -5.97
N ASN A 31 18.13 4.01 -6.03
CA ASN A 31 18.35 5.45 -6.09
C ASN A 31 17.73 6.06 -7.36
N ALA A 32 17.92 5.42 -8.51
CA ALA A 32 17.33 5.86 -9.78
C ALA A 32 15.79 5.90 -9.70
N TYR A 33 15.15 4.84 -9.20
CA TYR A 33 13.70 4.78 -9.03
C TYR A 33 13.21 5.81 -8.01
N GLY A 34 13.93 6.02 -6.92
CA GLY A 34 13.60 7.01 -5.91
C GLY A 34 13.67 8.44 -6.44
N GLU A 35 14.67 8.77 -7.25
CA GLU A 35 14.77 10.09 -7.89
C GLU A 35 13.70 10.30 -8.97
N GLU A 36 13.40 9.28 -9.77
CA GLU A 36 12.31 9.35 -10.74
C GLU A 36 10.97 9.56 -10.06
N PHE A 37 10.70 8.83 -8.98
CA PHE A 37 9.49 9.00 -8.17
C PHE A 37 9.37 10.43 -7.62
N LYS A 38 10.45 11.01 -7.10
CA LYS A 38 10.46 12.42 -6.64
C LYS A 38 10.16 13.41 -7.78
N GLN A 39 10.68 13.16 -8.98
CA GLN A 39 10.40 14.00 -10.14
C GLN A 39 8.91 13.93 -10.52
N LEU A 40 8.34 12.73 -10.57
CA LEU A 40 6.91 12.54 -10.83
C LEU A 40 6.03 13.18 -9.76
N ALA A 41 6.40 13.05 -8.49
CA ALA A 41 5.67 13.71 -7.39
C ALA A 41 5.67 15.25 -7.54
N ARG A 42 6.81 15.86 -7.91
CA ARG A 42 6.86 17.30 -8.19
C ARG A 42 6.02 17.69 -9.39
N PHE A 43 6.06 16.89 -10.46
CA PHE A 43 5.25 17.11 -11.66
C PHE A 43 3.76 17.04 -11.34
N ARG A 44 3.34 16.05 -10.54
CA ARG A 44 1.98 15.93 -10.01
C ARG A 44 1.55 17.22 -9.30
N GLU A 45 2.34 17.73 -8.36
CA GLU A 45 2.00 18.95 -7.61
C GLU A 45 1.85 20.19 -8.50
N GLN A 46 2.73 20.34 -9.51
CA GLN A 46 2.65 21.42 -10.48
C GLN A 46 1.36 21.31 -11.31
N LYS A 47 1.06 20.12 -11.83
CA LYS A 47 -0.13 19.87 -12.65
C LYS A 47 -1.43 20.06 -11.86
N LEU A 48 -1.49 19.60 -10.61
CA LEU A 48 -2.64 19.84 -9.73
C LEU A 48 -2.89 21.33 -9.50
N SER A 49 -1.85 22.18 -9.53
CA SER A 49 -2.04 23.64 -9.46
C SER A 49 -2.75 24.17 -10.70
N VAL A 50 -2.30 23.76 -11.88
CA VAL A 50 -2.91 24.16 -13.16
C VAL A 50 -4.35 23.67 -13.25
N ILE A 51 -4.62 22.43 -12.82
CA ILE A 51 -5.95 21.85 -12.76
C ILE A 51 -6.86 22.65 -11.83
N ARG A 52 -6.35 23.08 -10.66
CA ARG A 52 -7.11 23.93 -9.74
C ARG A 52 -7.54 25.23 -10.40
N ASP A 53 -6.61 25.93 -11.05
CA ASP A 53 -6.92 27.19 -11.75
C ASP A 53 -7.98 26.99 -12.85
N LYS A 54 -7.91 25.88 -13.60
CA LYS A 54 -8.90 25.52 -14.62
C LYS A 54 -10.26 25.18 -14.02
N LEU A 55 -10.29 24.50 -12.88
CA LEU A 55 -11.53 24.18 -12.16
C LEU A 55 -12.19 25.45 -11.63
N ASP A 56 -11.42 26.35 -11.04
CA ASP A 56 -11.95 27.64 -10.57
C ASP A 56 -12.53 28.46 -11.73
N ALA A 57 -11.85 28.47 -12.89
CA ALA A 57 -12.37 29.09 -14.10
C ALA A 57 -13.65 28.42 -14.61
N LEU A 58 -13.71 27.08 -14.58
CA LEU A 58 -14.91 26.33 -14.97
C LEU A 58 -16.07 26.62 -14.03
N MET A 59 -15.86 26.61 -12.72
CA MET A 59 -16.87 26.99 -11.72
C MET A 59 -17.41 28.40 -11.97
N ALA A 60 -16.52 29.38 -12.16
CA ALA A 60 -16.90 30.74 -12.46
C ALA A 60 -17.73 30.85 -13.74
N SER A 61 -17.36 30.11 -14.79
CA SER A 61 -18.12 30.07 -16.07
C SER A 61 -19.53 29.50 -15.92
N LYS A 62 -19.76 28.66 -14.89
CA LYS A 62 -21.08 28.10 -14.54
C LYS A 62 -21.85 28.96 -13.54
N GLY A 63 -21.30 30.10 -13.11
CA GLY A 63 -21.93 31.03 -12.19
C GLY A 63 -21.65 30.75 -10.70
N PHE A 64 -20.71 29.87 -10.38
CA PHE A 64 -20.31 29.58 -9.01
C PHE A 64 -19.00 30.30 -8.66
N THR A 65 -19.05 31.14 -7.63
CA THR A 65 -17.86 31.85 -7.13
C THR A 65 -17.21 31.16 -5.94
N THR A 66 -17.93 30.24 -5.28
CA THR A 66 -17.44 29.49 -4.12
C THR A 66 -17.92 28.04 -4.18
N THR A 67 -17.17 27.14 -3.54
CA THR A 67 -17.56 25.73 -3.38
C THR A 67 -18.89 25.58 -2.62
N SER A 68 -19.20 26.49 -1.69
CA SER A 68 -20.49 26.47 -0.96
C SER A 68 -21.68 26.76 -1.87
N GLN A 69 -21.56 27.71 -2.81
CA GLN A 69 -22.61 27.99 -3.80
C GLN A 69 -22.82 26.80 -4.73
N LEU A 70 -21.73 26.17 -5.15
CA LEU A 70 -21.78 24.96 -5.96
C LEU A 70 -22.49 23.83 -5.19
N GLU A 71 -22.11 23.61 -3.93
CA GLU A 71 -22.72 22.57 -3.09
C GLU A 71 -24.23 22.79 -2.90
N GLU A 72 -24.65 24.02 -2.57
CA GLU A 72 -26.06 24.35 -2.42
C GLU A 72 -26.84 24.02 -3.71
N HIS A 73 -26.28 24.38 -4.86
CA HIS A 73 -26.89 24.07 -6.14
C HIS A 73 -26.97 22.56 -6.40
N VAL A 74 -25.89 21.81 -6.18
CA VAL A 74 -25.88 20.35 -6.30
C VAL A 74 -27.00 19.74 -5.44
N ARG A 75 -27.09 20.11 -4.16
CA ARG A 75 -28.11 19.58 -3.25
C ARG A 75 -29.54 19.88 -3.70
N SER A 76 -29.76 21.00 -4.39
CA SER A 76 -31.07 21.35 -4.95
C SER A 76 -31.42 20.57 -6.22
N THR A 77 -30.41 20.05 -6.94
CA THR A 77 -30.58 19.34 -8.21
C THR A 77 -30.68 17.83 -8.03
N LEU A 78 -29.98 17.26 -7.05
CA LEU A 78 -29.94 15.81 -6.82
C LEU A 78 -31.23 15.27 -6.17
N ASP A 79 -31.61 14.04 -6.54
CA ASP A 79 -32.60 13.28 -5.79
C ASP A 79 -32.04 12.73 -4.46
N SER A 80 -32.91 12.18 -3.61
CA SER A 80 -32.52 11.69 -2.28
C SER A 80 -31.49 10.56 -2.31
N SER A 81 -31.46 9.72 -3.36
CA SER A 81 -30.50 8.63 -3.50
C SER A 81 -29.13 9.14 -3.91
N GLN A 82 -29.09 10.09 -4.85
CA GLN A 82 -27.86 10.74 -5.30
C GLN A 82 -27.27 11.63 -4.20
N LEU A 83 -28.13 12.32 -3.44
CA LEU A 83 -27.73 13.16 -2.32
C LEU A 83 -27.04 12.35 -1.22
N ALA A 84 -27.54 11.16 -0.90
CA ALA A 84 -26.88 10.26 0.05
C ALA A 84 -25.48 9.84 -0.43
N SER A 85 -25.33 9.55 -1.72
CA SER A 85 -24.03 9.20 -2.32
C SER A 85 -23.06 10.40 -2.29
N TYR A 86 -23.58 11.59 -2.57
CA TYR A 86 -22.84 12.85 -2.48
C TYR A 86 -22.33 13.13 -1.06
N ASP A 87 -23.21 12.99 -0.06
CA ASP A 87 -22.87 13.21 1.34
C ASP A 87 -21.85 12.19 1.85
N ASN A 88 -21.99 10.93 1.44
CA ASN A 88 -21.00 9.91 1.76
C ASN A 88 -19.63 10.26 1.17
N LEU A 89 -19.58 10.65 -0.11
CA LEU A 89 -18.33 11.07 -0.75
C LEU A 89 -17.72 12.27 -0.02
N LYS A 90 -18.52 13.29 0.33
CA LYS A 90 -18.05 14.46 1.09
C LYS A 90 -17.41 14.07 2.41
N ASN A 91 -18.05 13.15 3.15
CA ASN A 91 -17.57 12.70 4.45
C ASN A 91 -16.30 11.84 4.37
N MET A 92 -16.03 11.24 3.22
CA MET A 92 -14.77 10.52 2.96
C MET A 92 -13.61 11.46 2.61
N LEU A 93 -13.90 12.72 2.27
CA LEU A 93 -12.92 13.66 1.74
C LEU A 93 -12.44 14.66 2.81
N ASP A 94 -11.12 14.77 2.97
CA ASP A 94 -10.48 15.92 3.60
C ASP A 94 -10.31 17.05 2.57
N LEU A 95 -11.24 18.00 2.58
CA LEU A 95 -11.23 19.13 1.64
C LEU A 95 -10.05 20.10 1.84
N ASN A 96 -9.25 19.93 2.89
CA ASN A 96 -7.98 20.65 3.04
C ASN A 96 -6.86 20.03 2.19
N ASP A 97 -7.00 18.77 1.78
CA ASP A 97 -6.10 18.15 0.82
C ASP A 97 -6.42 18.62 -0.60
N LYS A 98 -5.39 19.06 -1.31
CA LYS A 98 -5.53 19.67 -2.64
C LYS A 98 -6.14 18.72 -3.66
N VAL A 99 -5.79 17.43 -3.63
CA VAL A 99 -6.30 16.46 -4.60
C VAL A 99 -7.75 16.12 -4.29
N GLN A 100 -8.08 15.97 -3.01
CA GLN A 100 -9.44 15.74 -2.53
C GLN A 100 -10.38 16.89 -2.89
N GLY A 101 -9.94 18.13 -2.70
CA GLY A 101 -10.68 19.31 -3.13
C GLY A 101 -10.91 19.35 -4.65
N ILE A 102 -9.93 18.91 -5.45
CA ILE A 102 -10.08 18.80 -6.92
C ILE A 102 -11.11 17.74 -7.29
N ILE A 103 -11.06 16.54 -6.69
CA ILE A 103 -12.03 15.47 -6.94
C ILE A 103 -13.44 15.93 -6.53
N TRP A 104 -13.55 16.55 -5.36
CA TRP A 104 -14.80 17.11 -4.86
C TRP A 104 -15.40 18.09 -5.85
N ASP A 105 -14.65 19.13 -6.24
CA ASP A 105 -15.16 20.17 -7.14
C ASP A 105 -15.53 19.60 -8.52
N LEU A 106 -14.76 18.64 -9.05
CA LEU A 106 -15.12 17.94 -10.29
C LEU A 106 -16.47 17.23 -10.21
N VAL A 107 -16.66 16.42 -9.17
CA VAL A 107 -17.90 15.67 -8.94
C VAL A 107 -19.06 16.63 -8.71
N SER A 108 -18.85 17.71 -7.95
CA SER A 108 -19.87 18.73 -7.70
C SER A 108 -20.25 19.50 -8.96
N ILE A 109 -19.29 19.90 -9.83
CA ILE A 109 -19.59 20.59 -11.09
C ILE A 109 -20.44 19.69 -12.01
N VAL A 110 -20.08 18.42 -12.14
CA VAL A 110 -20.85 17.47 -12.95
C VAL A 110 -22.21 17.20 -12.32
N GLY A 111 -22.27 16.97 -11.00
CA GLY A 111 -23.53 16.79 -10.28
C GLY A 111 -24.49 17.97 -10.42
N ALA A 112 -23.97 19.19 -10.38
CA ALA A 112 -24.73 20.41 -10.61
C ALA A 112 -25.30 20.48 -12.03
N ALA A 113 -24.52 20.05 -13.04
CA ALA A 113 -24.91 20.13 -14.44
C ALA A 113 -25.83 18.98 -14.88
N SER A 114 -25.62 17.77 -14.38
CA SER A 114 -26.30 16.55 -14.85
C SER A 114 -27.34 16.00 -13.86
N GLY A 115 -27.31 16.42 -12.59
CA GLY A 115 -28.14 15.84 -11.53
C GLY A 115 -27.74 14.41 -11.12
N ILE A 116 -26.53 13.96 -11.47
CA ILE A 116 -26.03 12.60 -11.19
C ILE A 116 -24.69 12.71 -10.48
N ILE A 117 -24.49 11.93 -9.41
CA ILE A 117 -23.20 11.81 -8.73
C ILE A 117 -22.50 10.52 -9.14
N LEU A 118 -21.24 10.67 -9.50
CA LEU A 118 -20.37 9.59 -9.94
C LEU A 118 -19.65 8.95 -8.76
N GLY A 119 -19.33 7.66 -8.90
CA GLY A 119 -18.69 6.88 -7.84
C GLY A 119 -17.22 7.21 -7.65
N ALA A 120 -16.87 8.42 -7.19
CA ALA A 120 -15.46 8.81 -7.01
C ALA A 120 -14.76 8.16 -5.79
N ALA A 121 -15.50 7.42 -4.96
CA ALA A 121 -15.02 6.85 -3.70
C ALA A 121 -13.77 5.95 -3.86
N ALA A 122 -13.66 5.21 -4.96
CA ALA A 122 -12.53 4.34 -5.21
C ALA A 122 -11.20 5.11 -5.38
N ILE A 123 -11.24 6.21 -6.14
CA ILE A 123 -10.08 7.08 -6.38
C ILE A 123 -9.68 7.80 -5.12
N VAL A 124 -10.68 8.27 -4.37
CA VAL A 124 -10.46 8.86 -3.05
C VAL A 124 -9.64 7.88 -2.21
N GLY A 125 -10.11 6.65 -2.04
CA GLY A 125 -9.35 5.64 -1.29
C GLY A 125 -7.90 5.40 -1.77
N ILE A 126 -7.61 5.55 -3.06
CA ILE A 126 -6.26 5.35 -3.63
C ILE A 126 -5.37 6.58 -3.46
N VAL A 127 -5.90 7.76 -3.80
CA VAL A 127 -5.15 9.00 -3.86
C VAL A 127 -5.00 9.64 -2.48
N THR A 128 -5.99 9.42 -1.60
CA THR A 128 -6.06 9.95 -0.24
C THR A 128 -5.67 8.92 0.80
N GLY A 129 -5.84 7.65 0.47
CA GLY A 129 -5.41 6.56 1.32
C GLY A 129 -3.92 6.67 1.60
N GLY A 130 -3.54 6.17 2.78
CA GLY A 130 -2.16 6.08 3.22
C GLY A 130 -1.23 5.50 2.15
N ALA A 131 -1.69 4.77 1.14
CA ALA A 131 -0.87 4.23 0.05
C ALA A 131 -0.04 5.29 -0.72
N ALA A 132 -0.62 6.43 -1.13
CA ALA A 132 0.13 7.42 -1.93
C ALA A 132 1.12 8.23 -1.08
N LEU A 133 0.76 8.57 0.16
CA LEU A 133 1.64 9.23 1.12
C LEU A 133 2.67 8.26 1.73
N ALA A 134 2.29 7.00 1.96
CA ALA A 134 3.19 5.92 2.36
C ALA A 134 4.16 5.63 1.23
N ALA A 135 3.79 5.71 -0.05
CA ALA A 135 4.75 5.59 -1.13
C ALA A 135 5.86 6.66 -1.03
N LEU A 136 5.52 7.91 -0.67
CA LEU A 136 6.51 8.96 -0.39
C LEU A 136 7.37 8.64 0.84
N GLY A 137 6.75 8.21 1.94
CA GLY A 137 7.45 7.81 3.16
C GLY A 137 8.38 6.61 2.97
N VAL A 138 7.88 5.58 2.30
CA VAL A 138 8.57 4.32 1.95
C VAL A 138 9.78 4.62 1.08
N VAL A 139 9.67 5.47 0.05
CA VAL A 139 10.84 5.85 -0.75
C VAL A 139 11.87 6.59 0.11
N GLY A 140 11.44 7.48 1.02
CA GLY A 140 12.34 8.15 1.95
C GLY A 140 13.08 7.20 2.90
N GLU A 141 12.34 6.27 3.51
CA GLU A 141 12.88 5.25 4.42
C GLU A 141 13.82 4.29 3.68
N ILE A 142 13.45 3.86 2.48
CA ILE A 142 14.27 2.97 1.65
C ILE A 142 15.62 3.61 1.35
N LEU A 143 15.63 4.88 0.95
CA LEU A 143 16.89 5.58 0.65
C LEU A 143 17.78 5.69 1.90
N ALA A 144 17.19 5.80 3.10
CA ALA A 144 17.94 5.78 4.35
C ALA A 144 18.55 4.39 4.63
N VAL A 145 17.77 3.30 4.47
CA VAL A 145 18.27 1.92 4.63
C VAL A 145 19.42 1.63 3.66
N VAL A 146 19.26 2.06 2.41
CA VAL A 146 20.30 1.92 1.37
C VAL A 146 21.60 2.61 1.78
N ALA A 147 21.53 3.80 2.38
CA ALA A 147 22.72 4.53 2.84
C ALA A 147 23.49 3.77 3.94
N VAL A 148 22.79 3.08 4.85
CA VAL A 148 23.40 2.27 5.92
C VAL A 148 24.15 1.07 5.35
N ILE A 149 23.60 0.40 4.33
CA ILE A 149 24.21 -0.78 3.71
C ILE A 149 25.56 -0.44 3.05
N VAL A 150 25.74 0.79 2.54
CA VAL A 150 27.02 1.22 1.93
C VAL A 150 28.19 1.20 2.93
N ILE A 151 27.93 1.49 4.21
CA ILE A 151 28.96 1.52 5.25
C ILE A 151 29.51 0.11 5.50
N VAL A 152 28.69 -0.92 5.30
CA VAL A 152 29.06 -2.33 5.57
C VAL A 152 30.07 -2.86 4.55
N PHE A 153 30.10 -2.33 3.32
CA PHE A 153 31.01 -2.80 2.26
C PHE A 153 32.48 -2.38 2.43
N GLY A 154 32.78 -1.44 3.34
CA GLY A 154 34.13 -0.88 3.47
C GLY A 154 35.06 -1.55 4.49
N VAL A 155 34.56 -2.44 5.37
CA VAL A 155 35.24 -2.72 6.65
C VAL A 155 35.52 -4.21 6.91
N ILE A 156 35.05 -5.14 6.08
CA ILE A 156 35.03 -6.56 6.43
C ILE A 156 35.58 -7.41 5.29
N GLU A 157 36.57 -8.26 5.61
CA GLU A 157 37.17 -9.21 4.66
C GLU A 157 36.73 -10.65 4.97
N GLY A 158 36.59 -11.47 3.92
CA GLY A 158 36.49 -12.93 4.03
C GLY A 158 35.07 -13.49 4.17
N ALA A 159 34.89 -14.55 4.99
CA ALA A 159 33.61 -15.26 5.11
C ALA A 159 32.47 -14.38 5.66
N ILE A 160 32.81 -13.47 6.58
CA ILE A 160 31.86 -12.52 7.16
C ILE A 160 31.37 -11.53 6.09
N GLU A 161 32.23 -11.14 5.14
CA GLU A 161 31.86 -10.28 4.02
C GLU A 161 30.82 -10.97 3.14
N ARG A 162 31.01 -12.26 2.84
CA ARG A 162 30.08 -13.05 2.01
C ARG A 162 28.68 -13.08 2.60
N ASP A 163 28.55 -13.39 3.88
CA ASP A 163 27.23 -13.54 4.51
C ASP A 163 26.54 -12.17 4.61
N LYS A 164 27.28 -11.10 4.93
CA LYS A 164 26.77 -9.72 4.91
C LYS A 164 26.36 -9.25 3.51
N LEU A 165 27.08 -9.67 2.46
CA LEU A 165 26.74 -9.37 1.08
C LEU A 165 25.44 -10.06 0.65
N ARG A 166 25.24 -11.32 1.05
CA ARG A 166 23.98 -12.04 0.81
C ARG A 166 22.80 -11.37 1.50
N ASP A 167 22.97 -11.01 2.77
CA ASP A 167 21.94 -10.29 3.52
C ASP A 167 21.63 -8.94 2.88
N ALA A 168 22.67 -8.22 2.44
CA ALA A 168 22.51 -6.96 1.72
C ALA A 168 21.77 -7.14 0.39
N ILE A 169 22.10 -8.16 -0.42
CA ILE A 169 21.40 -8.45 -1.68
C ILE A 169 19.91 -8.73 -1.40
N ASN A 170 19.60 -9.59 -0.42
CA ASN A 170 18.22 -9.90 -0.04
C ASN A 170 17.43 -8.66 0.37
N GLN A 171 18.01 -7.83 1.24
CA GLN A 171 17.36 -6.60 1.69
C GLN A 171 17.20 -5.59 0.55
N LEU A 172 18.27 -5.32 -0.21
CA LEU A 172 18.25 -4.36 -1.32
C LEU A 172 17.28 -4.79 -2.41
N TRP A 173 17.19 -6.09 -2.71
CA TRP A 173 16.23 -6.58 -3.69
C TRP A 173 14.80 -6.22 -3.27
N LEU A 174 14.41 -6.53 -2.02
CA LEU A 174 13.06 -6.22 -1.53
C LEU A 174 12.78 -4.72 -1.56
N GLN A 175 13.74 -3.90 -1.15
CA GLN A 175 13.59 -2.44 -1.19
C GLN A 175 13.50 -1.91 -2.62
N ARG A 176 14.21 -2.51 -3.58
CA ARG A 176 14.07 -2.19 -5.01
C ARG A 176 12.66 -2.45 -5.51
N ALA A 177 12.05 -3.58 -5.15
CA ALA A 177 10.67 -3.86 -5.56
C ALA A 177 9.67 -2.91 -4.92
N LYS A 178 9.78 -2.61 -3.62
CA LYS A 178 8.92 -1.61 -2.98
C LYS A 178 9.04 -0.24 -3.66
N THR A 179 10.27 0.20 -3.94
CA THR A 179 10.52 1.48 -4.63
C THR A 179 9.94 1.46 -6.04
N LYS A 180 10.10 0.35 -6.77
CA LYS A 180 9.55 0.18 -8.12
C LYS A 180 8.02 0.19 -8.12
N GLN A 181 7.39 -0.48 -7.15
CA GLN A 181 5.93 -0.44 -7.01
C GLN A 181 5.43 0.98 -6.79
N ALA A 182 6.03 1.70 -5.84
CA ALA A 182 5.72 3.10 -5.56
C ALA A 182 5.90 3.99 -6.79
N LEU A 183 7.00 3.80 -7.54
CA LEU A 183 7.27 4.48 -8.80
C LEU A 183 6.16 4.28 -9.82
N GLU A 184 5.80 3.03 -10.13
CA GLU A 184 4.79 2.75 -11.14
C GLU A 184 3.40 3.23 -10.72
N GLN A 185 3.05 3.10 -9.44
CA GLN A 185 1.82 3.66 -8.89
C GLN A 185 1.77 5.19 -9.03
N MET A 186 2.88 5.89 -8.79
CA MET A 186 2.95 7.35 -9.00
C MET A 186 2.82 7.72 -10.48
N ARG A 187 3.36 6.92 -11.41
CA ARG A 187 3.18 7.14 -12.85
C ARG A 187 1.70 7.05 -13.23
N VAL A 188 0.96 6.08 -12.69
CA VAL A 188 -0.50 5.98 -12.91
C VAL A 188 -1.22 7.22 -12.38
N VAL A 189 -0.84 7.74 -11.21
CA VAL A 189 -1.39 8.99 -10.67
C VAL A 189 -1.09 10.18 -11.58
N VAL A 190 0.15 10.32 -12.05
CA VAL A 190 0.52 11.41 -12.97
C VAL A 190 -0.26 11.32 -14.28
N ASN A 191 -0.39 10.13 -14.87
CA ASN A 191 -1.16 9.92 -16.09
C ASN A 191 -2.64 10.29 -15.89
N TRP A 192 -3.22 9.95 -14.74
CA TRP A 192 -4.58 10.35 -14.38
C TRP A 192 -4.72 11.86 -14.25
N VAL A 193 -3.77 12.53 -13.58
CA VAL A 193 -3.72 13.99 -13.47
C VAL A 193 -3.63 14.65 -14.86
N ASP A 194 -2.81 14.12 -15.78
CA ASP A 194 -2.75 14.62 -17.16
C ASP A 194 -4.07 14.40 -17.92
N ALA A 195 -4.74 13.27 -17.70
CA ALA A 195 -6.04 13.02 -18.31
C ALA A 195 -7.14 13.97 -17.79
N LEU A 196 -7.09 14.37 -16.51
CA LEU A 196 -7.93 15.44 -15.96
C LEU A 196 -7.65 16.80 -16.60
N ASP A 197 -6.37 17.14 -16.79
CA ASP A 197 -5.94 18.37 -17.45
C ASP A 197 -6.49 18.46 -18.90
N VAL A 198 -6.49 17.33 -19.61
CA VAL A 198 -7.08 17.21 -20.95
C VAL A 198 -8.60 17.37 -20.91
N TRP A 199 -9.28 16.67 -20.00
CA TRP A 199 -10.75 16.76 -19.87
C TRP A 199 -11.19 18.19 -19.55
N LEU A 200 -10.47 18.91 -18.69
CA LEU A 200 -10.79 20.30 -18.33
C LEU A 200 -10.65 21.30 -19.48
N ASN A 201 -9.93 20.97 -20.56
CA ASN A 201 -9.89 21.83 -21.74
C ASN A 201 -11.19 21.75 -22.57
N ASN A 202 -11.96 20.68 -22.44
CA ASN A 202 -13.26 20.51 -23.09
C ASN A 202 -14.20 19.68 -22.21
N PRO A 203 -14.69 20.25 -21.10
CA PRO A 203 -15.39 19.48 -20.09
C PRO A 203 -16.80 19.16 -20.57
N ALA A 204 -17.08 17.88 -20.82
CA ALA A 204 -18.42 17.38 -21.11
C ALA A 204 -19.25 17.24 -19.82
N THR A 205 -19.49 18.37 -19.15
CA THR A 205 -20.15 18.42 -17.82
C THR A 205 -21.59 17.88 -17.82
N ASP A 206 -22.23 17.90 -18.99
CA ASP A 206 -23.58 17.37 -19.24
C ASP A 206 -23.59 15.84 -19.44
N ASN A 207 -22.43 15.24 -19.72
CA ASN A 207 -22.27 13.80 -19.87
C ASN A 207 -21.39 13.21 -18.75
N PRO A 208 -22.01 12.78 -17.63
CA PRO A 208 -21.27 12.29 -16.46
C PRO A 208 -20.47 11.02 -16.78
N THR A 209 -20.82 10.25 -17.82
CA THR A 209 -20.08 9.04 -18.19
C THR A 209 -18.63 9.30 -18.59
N THR A 210 -18.33 10.50 -19.11
CA THR A 210 -16.95 10.85 -19.51
C THR A 210 -16.05 11.06 -18.29
N LEU A 211 -16.56 11.77 -17.28
CA LEU A 211 -15.86 11.95 -16.02
C LEU A 211 -15.79 10.61 -15.27
N ASP A 212 -16.84 9.79 -15.31
CA ASP A 212 -16.84 8.48 -14.64
C ASP A 212 -15.81 7.53 -15.25
N ALA A 213 -15.71 7.49 -16.58
CA ALA A 213 -14.69 6.68 -17.26
C ALA A 213 -13.26 7.17 -16.93
N LEU A 214 -13.08 8.48 -16.79
CA LEU A 214 -11.81 9.09 -16.42
C LEU A 214 -11.44 8.79 -14.96
N LEU A 215 -12.43 8.85 -14.08
CA LEU A 215 -12.29 8.63 -12.65
C LEU A 215 -12.11 7.12 -12.37
N ASN A 216 -13.08 6.29 -12.78
CA ASN A 216 -13.19 4.89 -12.37
C ASN A 216 -12.73 3.89 -13.43
N GLY A 217 -12.69 4.28 -14.71
CA GLY A 217 -12.52 3.32 -15.81
C GLY A 217 -11.10 2.78 -15.98
N THR A 218 -10.07 3.60 -15.76
CA THR A 218 -8.68 3.22 -16.06
C THR A 218 -7.74 3.34 -14.86
N PHE A 219 -7.92 4.37 -14.04
CA PHE A 219 -7.01 4.68 -12.95
C PHE A 219 -6.93 3.57 -11.89
N GLU A 220 -8.05 3.18 -11.28
CA GLU A 220 -8.04 2.18 -10.20
C GLU A 220 -7.53 0.81 -10.66
N PRO A 221 -8.04 0.22 -11.76
CA PRO A 221 -7.55 -1.07 -12.23
C PRO A 221 -6.05 -1.03 -12.52
N GLU A 222 -5.55 0.02 -13.16
CA GLU A 222 -4.13 0.16 -13.48
C GLU A 222 -3.29 0.32 -12.21
N TYR A 223 -3.70 1.19 -11.27
CA TYR A 223 -3.01 1.40 -10.00
C TYR A 223 -2.91 0.10 -9.19
N ARG A 224 -4.03 -0.61 -9.05
CA ARG A 224 -4.10 -1.88 -8.31
C ARG A 224 -3.39 -3.03 -9.01
N SER A 225 -3.25 -2.96 -10.33
CA SER A 225 -2.52 -3.97 -11.11
C SER A 225 -1.02 -3.98 -10.81
N TRP A 226 -0.46 -2.91 -10.24
CA TRP A 226 0.92 -2.84 -9.77
C TRP A 226 1.06 -3.46 -8.37
N THR A 227 0.87 -4.77 -8.29
CA THR A 227 1.11 -5.58 -7.09
C THR A 227 2.60 -5.88 -6.93
N MET A 228 3.01 -6.28 -5.72
CA MET A 228 4.38 -6.76 -5.49
C MET A 228 4.70 -7.94 -6.40
N ASP A 229 3.81 -8.92 -6.57
CA ASP A 229 4.05 -10.07 -7.45
C ASP A 229 4.36 -9.65 -8.88
N ARG A 230 3.57 -8.72 -9.43
CA ARG A 230 3.85 -8.18 -10.77
C ARG A 230 5.20 -7.48 -10.81
N VAL A 231 5.53 -6.70 -9.79
CA VAL A 231 6.84 -6.02 -9.71
C VAL A 231 7.99 -7.03 -9.63
N PHE A 232 7.81 -8.14 -8.90
CA PHE A 232 8.75 -9.26 -8.88
C PHE A 232 8.96 -9.86 -10.26
N ASP A 233 7.88 -10.07 -11.02
CA ASP A 233 7.98 -10.58 -12.39
C ASP A 233 8.71 -9.62 -13.31
N VAL A 234 8.33 -8.34 -13.29
CA VAL A 234 8.95 -7.30 -14.11
C VAL A 234 10.45 -7.15 -13.79
N LEU A 235 10.82 -7.09 -12.51
CA LEU A 235 12.22 -6.95 -12.10
C LEU A 235 13.02 -8.23 -12.37
N GLY A 236 12.44 -9.41 -12.13
CA GLY A 236 13.08 -10.69 -12.42
C GLY A 236 13.34 -10.89 -13.90
N GLU A 237 12.38 -10.55 -14.77
CA GLU A 237 12.58 -10.56 -16.22
C GLU A 237 13.65 -9.56 -16.65
N MET A 238 13.62 -8.34 -16.08
CA MET A 238 14.63 -7.32 -16.37
C MET A 238 16.05 -7.79 -15.99
N ASP A 239 16.22 -8.39 -14.82
CA ASP A 239 17.51 -8.89 -14.35
C ASP A 239 18.01 -10.08 -15.18
N ARG A 240 17.13 -11.02 -15.54
CA ARG A 240 17.48 -12.14 -16.42
C ARG A 240 17.91 -11.65 -17.80
N ARG A 241 17.15 -10.71 -18.38
CA ARG A 241 17.48 -10.09 -19.67
C ARG A 241 18.84 -9.38 -19.64
N ASN A 242 19.17 -8.73 -18.52
CA ASN A 242 20.41 -8.01 -18.35
C ASN A 242 21.60 -8.90 -17.94
N GLY A 243 21.37 -10.19 -17.65
CA GLY A 243 22.40 -11.08 -17.09
C GLY A 243 22.83 -10.69 -15.67
N SER A 244 21.98 -9.94 -14.95
CA SER A 244 22.23 -9.47 -13.58
C SER A 244 21.66 -10.42 -12.52
N TRP A 245 20.77 -11.33 -12.90
CA TRP A 245 20.18 -12.31 -11.99
C TRP A 245 21.22 -13.32 -11.49
N THR A 246 21.20 -13.60 -10.20
CA THR A 246 22.10 -14.51 -9.49
C THR A 246 21.29 -15.52 -8.68
N ASP A 247 21.90 -16.63 -8.29
CA ASP A 247 21.26 -17.64 -7.42
C ASP A 247 21.03 -17.13 -5.98
N GLU A 248 21.54 -15.94 -5.66
CA GLU A 248 21.37 -15.29 -4.36
C GLU A 248 20.31 -14.20 -4.37
N ASP A 249 19.78 -13.86 -5.55
CA ASP A 249 18.61 -13.00 -5.61
C ASP A 249 17.42 -13.75 -5.01
N PRO A 250 16.67 -13.13 -4.10
CA PRO A 250 15.56 -13.81 -3.46
C PRO A 250 14.54 -14.24 -4.52
N GLY A 251 14.03 -15.46 -4.34
CA GLY A 251 12.81 -15.88 -5.02
C GLY A 251 11.64 -14.98 -4.64
N ARG A 252 10.46 -15.25 -5.20
CA ARG A 252 9.24 -14.57 -4.77
C ARG A 252 9.13 -14.70 -3.23
N PRO A 253 8.97 -13.61 -2.47
CA PRO A 253 8.69 -13.70 -1.05
C PRO A 253 7.43 -14.54 -0.94
N MET A 254 7.45 -15.52 -0.04
CA MET A 254 6.27 -16.36 0.16
C MET A 254 5.07 -15.44 0.39
N ALA A 255 4.04 -15.62 -0.43
CA ALA A 255 2.86 -14.79 -0.41
C ALA A 255 2.25 -14.83 1.00
N PHE A 256 1.96 -13.64 1.52
CA PHE A 256 1.46 -13.45 2.87
C PHE A 256 0.00 -13.85 2.98
N VAL A 257 -0.38 -14.20 4.20
CA VAL A 257 -1.70 -14.70 4.52
C VAL A 257 -2.65 -13.53 4.77
N ALA A 258 -3.77 -13.48 4.05
CA ALA A 258 -4.86 -12.54 4.35
C ALA A 258 -5.77 -13.19 5.39
N MET A 259 -5.91 -12.54 6.55
CA MET A 259 -6.83 -12.97 7.59
C MET A 259 -7.86 -11.86 7.80
N THR A 260 -9.14 -12.19 7.70
CA THR A 260 -10.20 -11.30 8.18
C THR A 260 -10.62 -11.83 9.55
N ILE A 261 -9.92 -11.42 10.61
CA ILE A 261 -10.52 -11.44 11.95
C ILE A 261 -11.14 -10.06 12.11
N THR A 262 -12.47 -9.95 12.13
CA THR A 262 -13.12 -8.81 12.75
C THR A 262 -12.95 -8.96 14.26
N PRO A 263 -12.13 -8.13 14.95
CA PRO A 263 -11.87 -8.31 16.37
C PRO A 263 -13.16 -8.20 17.20
N GLU A 264 -14.13 -7.41 16.76
CA GLU A 264 -15.44 -7.32 17.39
C GLU A 264 -16.28 -8.60 17.27
N THR A 265 -16.19 -9.32 16.14
CA THR A 265 -16.92 -10.60 15.96
C THR A 265 -16.22 -11.71 16.75
N GLY A 266 -14.89 -11.80 16.68
CA GLY A 266 -14.13 -12.78 17.44
C GLY A 266 -14.17 -12.58 18.96
N MET A 267 -14.20 -11.34 19.44
CA MET A 267 -14.34 -11.04 20.87
C MET A 267 -15.78 -11.17 21.38
N LYS A 268 -16.81 -10.84 20.58
CA LYS A 268 -18.22 -11.11 20.94
C LYS A 268 -18.53 -12.60 20.92
N GLU A 269 -18.10 -13.33 19.89
CA GLU A 269 -18.31 -14.77 19.78
C GLU A 269 -17.51 -15.55 20.83
N ALA A 270 -16.26 -15.16 21.16
CA ALA A 270 -15.50 -15.81 22.23
C ALA A 270 -16.05 -15.55 23.63
N ALA A 271 -16.78 -14.46 23.83
CA ALA A 271 -17.47 -14.19 25.09
C ALA A 271 -18.79 -14.97 25.22
N GLU A 272 -19.36 -15.44 24.10
CA GLU A 272 -20.66 -16.15 24.06
C GLU A 272 -20.54 -17.67 23.79
N LEU A 273 -19.42 -18.16 23.24
CA LEU A 273 -19.20 -19.56 22.90
C LEU A 273 -18.25 -20.24 23.89
N GLU A 274 -18.64 -21.42 24.40
CA GLU A 274 -17.77 -22.34 25.18
C GLU A 274 -16.60 -22.92 24.36
N ALA A 275 -16.33 -22.41 23.14
CA ALA A 275 -15.32 -22.89 22.22
C ALA A 275 -14.50 -21.73 21.63
N PRO A 276 -13.19 -21.92 21.40
CA PRO A 276 -12.34 -20.89 20.83
C PRO A 276 -12.78 -20.52 19.40
N PRO A 277 -12.77 -19.22 19.03
CA PRO A 277 -13.21 -18.80 17.71
C PRO A 277 -12.31 -19.39 16.61
N VAL A 278 -12.94 -19.89 15.55
CA VAL A 278 -12.26 -20.44 14.37
C VAL A 278 -12.35 -19.43 13.24
N ALA A 279 -11.22 -19.08 12.66
CA ALA A 279 -11.15 -18.22 11.49
C ALA A 279 -10.77 -19.03 10.25
N ASP A 280 -11.51 -18.81 9.16
CA ASP A 280 -11.10 -19.28 7.84
C ASP A 280 -10.04 -18.34 7.30
N VAL A 281 -8.88 -18.89 6.98
CA VAL A 281 -7.72 -18.12 6.54
C VAL A 281 -7.32 -18.58 5.15
N SER A 282 -7.48 -17.70 4.17
CA SER A 282 -7.06 -18.00 2.80
C SER A 282 -5.56 -17.78 2.65
N ILE A 283 -4.83 -18.88 2.48
CA ILE A 283 -3.39 -18.88 2.22
C ILE A 283 -3.19 -19.15 0.73
N SER A 284 -2.65 -18.19 -0.01
CA SER A 284 -2.17 -18.46 -1.37
C SER A 284 -0.67 -18.61 -1.31
N GLU A 285 -0.15 -19.75 -1.73
CA GLU A 285 1.27 -19.91 -2.03
C GLU A 285 1.51 -19.57 -3.51
N ASN A 286 2.40 -18.61 -3.78
CA ASN A 286 2.97 -18.35 -5.11
C ASN A 286 1.96 -18.13 -6.26
N GLY A 287 0.85 -17.42 -6.02
CA GLY A 287 -0.14 -17.15 -7.07
C GLY A 287 -0.92 -18.41 -7.49
N GLY A 288 -0.82 -19.50 -6.72
CA GLY A 288 -1.75 -20.62 -6.78
C GLY A 288 -3.12 -20.23 -6.25
N THR A 289 -4.12 -21.05 -6.57
CA THR A 289 -5.47 -20.93 -6.01
C THR A 289 -5.35 -20.85 -4.49
N PRO A 290 -5.94 -19.84 -3.82
CA PRO A 290 -5.90 -19.75 -2.37
C PRO A 290 -6.40 -21.05 -1.73
N GLU A 291 -5.59 -21.65 -0.88
CA GLU A 291 -6.00 -22.72 0.00
C GLU A 291 -6.57 -22.12 1.28
N THR A 292 -7.87 -22.29 1.48
CA THR A 292 -8.49 -21.93 2.75
C THR A 292 -8.09 -22.92 3.82
N SER A 293 -7.29 -22.46 4.78
CA SER A 293 -6.86 -23.20 5.96
C SER A 293 -7.59 -22.68 7.19
N LYS A 294 -8.02 -23.59 8.07
CA LYS A 294 -8.69 -23.22 9.32
C LYS A 294 -7.66 -22.97 10.41
N PHE A 295 -7.76 -21.83 11.07
CA PHE A 295 -6.96 -21.50 12.23
C PHE A 295 -7.86 -21.29 13.44
N ILE A 296 -7.47 -21.88 14.57
CA ILE A 296 -8.14 -21.70 15.85
C ILE A 296 -7.43 -20.56 16.55
N TYR A 297 -8.13 -19.47 16.82
CA TYR A 297 -7.54 -18.38 17.57
C TYR A 297 -7.28 -18.80 19.02
N LYS A 298 -6.11 -18.44 19.56
CA LYS A 298 -5.66 -18.85 20.89
C LYS A 298 -5.43 -17.69 21.84
N ALA A 299 -4.77 -16.63 21.37
CA ALA A 299 -4.47 -15.48 22.22
C ALA A 299 -4.25 -14.20 21.41
N LEU A 300 -4.63 -13.05 21.97
CA LEU A 300 -4.18 -11.75 21.49
C LEU A 300 -2.84 -11.45 22.14
N LEU A 301 -1.83 -11.12 21.35
CA LEU A 301 -0.56 -10.63 21.90
C LEU A 301 -0.52 -9.10 21.90
N SER A 302 -1.05 -8.48 20.86
CA SER A 302 -1.13 -7.03 20.71
C SER A 302 -2.25 -6.66 19.73
N LYS A 303 -2.46 -5.36 19.49
CA LYS A 303 -3.36 -4.88 18.43
C LYS A 303 -2.98 -5.39 17.03
N GLU A 304 -1.72 -5.77 16.84
CA GLU A 304 -1.14 -6.13 15.55
C GLU A 304 -0.76 -7.61 15.48
N SER A 305 -0.90 -8.38 16.56
CA SER A 305 -0.43 -9.76 16.58
C SER A 305 -1.27 -10.68 17.45
N CYS A 306 -1.52 -11.88 16.96
CA CYS A 306 -2.22 -12.94 17.68
C CYS A 306 -1.49 -14.28 17.55
N ILE A 307 -1.84 -15.19 18.45
CA ILE A 307 -1.48 -16.60 18.37
C ILE A 307 -2.68 -17.37 17.86
N VAL A 308 -2.42 -18.23 16.89
CA VAL A 308 -3.39 -19.13 16.29
C VAL A 308 -2.83 -20.55 16.27
N GLU A 309 -3.70 -21.55 16.23
CA GLU A 309 -3.34 -22.95 16.11
C GLU A 309 -3.88 -23.52 14.80
N ARG A 310 -3.07 -24.34 14.14
CA ARG A 310 -3.46 -25.14 12.98
C ARG A 310 -2.80 -26.50 13.09
N ASP A 311 -3.59 -27.57 12.94
CA ASP A 311 -3.11 -28.96 12.94
C ASP A 311 -2.25 -29.31 14.19
N GLY A 312 -2.60 -28.73 15.35
CA GLY A 312 -1.87 -28.92 16.62
C GLY A 312 -0.58 -28.09 16.75
N GLN A 313 -0.23 -27.30 15.74
CA GLN A 313 0.93 -26.40 15.74
C GLN A 313 0.50 -24.95 15.99
N MET A 314 1.26 -24.26 16.85
CA MET A 314 1.05 -22.87 17.18
C MET A 314 1.79 -21.96 16.21
N TRP A 315 1.12 -20.89 15.81
CA TRP A 315 1.62 -19.90 14.88
C TRP A 315 1.39 -18.50 15.44
N LYS A 316 2.36 -17.61 15.25
CA LYS A 316 2.19 -16.19 15.52
C LYS A 316 1.86 -15.50 14.21
N MET A 317 0.74 -14.80 14.19
CA MET A 317 0.33 -13.94 13.08
C MET A 317 0.59 -12.50 13.48
N THR A 318 1.32 -11.76 12.64
CA THR A 318 1.61 -10.33 12.85
C THR A 318 1.18 -9.54 11.63
N ALA A 319 0.35 -8.53 11.80
CA ALA A 319 -0.13 -7.64 10.74
C ALA A 319 1.07 -6.92 10.10
N ILE A 320 1.08 -6.86 8.77
CA ILE A 320 2.11 -6.17 8.01
C ILE A 320 1.75 -4.67 7.99
N GLU A 321 2.75 -3.84 8.22
CA GLU A 321 2.68 -2.40 8.46
C GLU A 321 1.90 -1.56 7.41
N TRP A 322 1.59 -2.15 6.26
CA TRP A 322 0.98 -1.49 5.10
C TRP A 322 -0.54 -1.31 5.22
N ASP A 323 -1.20 -1.99 6.17
CA ASP A 323 -2.67 -2.00 6.33
C ASP A 323 -3.19 -1.15 7.51
N LYS A 324 -2.39 -0.21 8.04
CA LYS A 324 -2.72 0.57 9.25
C LYS A 324 -4.02 1.39 9.19
N ASN A 325 -4.66 1.56 8.01
CA ASN A 325 -5.85 2.40 7.81
C ASN A 325 -7.00 1.75 6.99
N VAL A 326 -7.00 0.44 6.73
CA VAL A 326 -8.08 -0.18 5.94
C VAL A 326 -9.21 -0.62 6.87
N GLN A 327 -10.39 -0.03 6.72
CA GLN A 327 -11.63 -0.60 7.26
C GLN A 327 -11.85 -2.00 6.63
N LEU A 328 -11.47 -3.04 7.38
CA LEU A 328 -12.07 -4.39 7.44
C LEU A 328 -12.30 -5.20 6.15
N ALA A 329 -11.45 -5.11 5.12
CA ALA A 329 -11.57 -6.03 3.97
C ALA A 329 -10.31 -6.79 3.57
N THR A 330 -9.09 -6.42 4.00
CA THR A 330 -7.89 -7.21 3.71
C THR A 330 -6.74 -6.77 4.60
N THR A 331 -6.52 -7.45 5.73
CA THR A 331 -5.31 -7.27 6.53
C THR A 331 -4.35 -8.41 6.21
N ARG A 332 -3.11 -8.08 5.83
CA ARG A 332 -2.06 -9.06 5.54
C ARG A 332 -1.25 -9.38 6.79
N PHE A 333 -0.92 -10.66 6.98
CA PHE A 333 -0.16 -11.14 8.13
C PHE A 333 1.10 -11.91 7.70
N THR A 334 2.20 -11.69 8.43
CA THR A 334 3.29 -12.67 8.49
C THR A 334 2.89 -13.78 9.45
N ILE A 335 3.05 -15.04 9.01
CA ILE A 335 2.83 -16.21 9.85
C ILE A 335 4.18 -16.88 10.12
N GLU A 336 4.52 -17.04 11.39
CA GLU A 336 5.72 -17.75 11.82
C GLU A 336 5.37 -18.87 12.81
N PRO A 337 5.98 -20.07 12.69
CA PRO A 337 5.88 -21.09 13.73
C PRO A 337 6.31 -20.51 15.07
N THR A 338 5.63 -20.86 16.15
CA THR A 338 5.99 -20.35 17.47
C THR A 338 5.86 -21.41 18.55
N GLU A 339 6.83 -21.44 19.47
CA GLU A 339 6.85 -22.38 20.61
C GLU A 339 6.20 -21.78 21.86
N VAL A 340 5.36 -20.76 21.71
CA VAL A 340 4.72 -20.10 22.86
C VAL A 340 3.90 -21.14 23.64
N LYS A 341 4.43 -21.53 24.81
CA LYS A 341 3.68 -22.27 25.81
C LYS A 341 2.66 -21.29 26.38
N LEU A 342 1.40 -21.44 25.98
CA LEU A 342 0.31 -20.81 26.69
C LEU A 342 0.38 -21.31 28.14
N LEU A 343 0.60 -20.38 29.07
CA LEU A 343 0.44 -20.71 30.47
C LEU A 343 -1.03 -21.12 30.64
N GLU A 344 -1.28 -22.35 31.08
CA GLU A 344 -2.64 -22.80 31.39
C GLU A 344 -3.19 -21.88 32.49
N THR A 345 -4.04 -20.93 32.09
CA THR A 345 -4.72 -20.02 33.01
C THR A 345 -5.84 -20.78 33.69
N ASN A 346 -5.50 -21.67 34.62
CA ASN A 346 -6.47 -22.37 35.47
C ASN A 346 -6.82 -21.59 36.76
N ASP A 347 -6.29 -20.38 36.97
CA ASP A 347 -6.42 -19.65 38.25
C ASP A 347 -7.24 -18.34 38.20
N PHE A 348 -8.04 -18.08 37.16
CA PHE A 348 -8.87 -16.85 37.07
C PHE A 348 -10.34 -17.04 37.47
N HIS A 349 -10.63 -17.94 38.42
CA HIS A 349 -12.01 -18.15 38.90
C HIS A 349 -12.40 -17.46 40.22
N ASP A 350 -11.50 -16.71 40.87
CA ASP A 350 -11.85 -15.94 42.08
C ASP A 350 -11.55 -14.45 41.92
N THR A 351 -12.41 -13.73 41.19
CA THR A 351 -12.57 -12.29 41.38
C THR A 351 -14.03 -12.01 41.72
N PRO A 352 -14.37 -11.48 42.92
CA PRO A 352 -15.75 -11.20 43.27
C PRO A 352 -16.31 -10.08 42.39
N ALA A 353 -17.40 -10.38 41.69
CA ALA A 353 -18.18 -9.45 40.90
C ALA A 353 -18.91 -8.46 41.82
N ASN A 354 -18.25 -7.34 42.17
CA ASN A 354 -18.98 -6.12 42.55
C ASN A 354 -18.09 -4.87 42.52
N ILE A 355 -18.02 -4.20 41.37
CA ILE A 355 -17.76 -2.76 41.33
C ILE A 355 -18.77 -2.16 40.34
N ASN A 356 -19.71 -1.39 40.89
CA ASN A 356 -20.66 -0.57 40.15
C ASN A 356 -19.91 0.59 39.48
N PRO A 357 -20.02 0.81 38.15
CA PRO A 357 -19.29 1.88 37.47
C PRO A 357 -19.93 3.27 37.59
N TYR A 358 -20.82 3.50 38.56
CA TYR A 358 -21.52 4.79 38.76
C TYR A 358 -21.55 5.30 40.21
N ASP A 359 -20.51 5.01 41.01
CA ASP A 359 -20.21 5.77 42.24
C ASP A 359 -18.82 6.40 42.17
#